data_AF-A0AAJ1F327-F1
#
_entry.id   AF-A0AAJ1F327-F1
#
_cell.length_a   1.000
_cell.length_b   1.000
_cell.length_c   1.000
_cell.angle_alpha   90.00
_cell.angle_beta   90.00
_cell.angle_gamma   90.00
#
_symmetry.space_group_name_H-M   'P 1'
#
loop_
_entity.id
_entity.type
_entity.pdbx_description
1 polymer ?
#
loop_
_entity_poly.entity_id
_entity_poly.type
_entity_poly.pdbx_seq_one_letter_code
_entity_poly.pdbx_strand_id
1 'polypeptide(L)' 'NVCDYLIELDHSLVQRALDGFSWPGRFEKFGKIYLDGAHNIDGIKALIKTLHDQQIKKALVIFSALGDKVFEQ' A
#
# COMPACT_ATOMS: atom_id res chain seq x y z
N ASN A 1 -9.21 -3.33 25.92
CA ASN A 1 -8.10 -2.44 26.33
C ASN A 1 -8.75 -1.18 26.92
N VAL A 2 -8.24 -0.52 27.97
CA VAL A 2 -8.97 0.61 28.61
C VAL A 2 -9.20 1.76 27.61
N CYS A 3 -8.34 1.88 26.61
CA CYS A 3 -8.43 2.90 25.56
C CYS A 3 -9.64 2.76 24.63
N ASP A 4 -10.18 1.54 24.43
CA ASP A 4 -11.26 1.29 23.47
C ASP A 4 -12.60 1.90 23.92
N TYR A 5 -12.76 2.15 25.22
CA TYR A 5 -14.00 2.66 25.84
C TYR A 5 -14.03 4.17 26.04
N LEU A 6 -12.93 4.88 25.76
CA LEU A 6 -12.79 6.32 26.04
C LEU A 6 -12.92 7.21 24.80
N ILE A 7 -13.06 6.61 23.62
CA ILE A 7 -13.15 7.32 22.34
C ILE A 7 -14.43 6.87 21.63
N GLU A 8 -15.42 7.74 21.57
CA GLU A 8 -16.53 7.61 20.62
C GLU A 8 -16.04 8.06 19.23
N LEU A 9 -16.07 7.15 18.26
CA LEU A 9 -15.76 7.46 16.87
C LEU A 9 -17.04 7.82 16.12
N ASP A 10 -17.10 9.05 15.60
CA ASP A 10 -18.12 9.42 14.63
C ASP A 10 -17.87 8.65 13.34
N HIS A 11 -18.75 7.69 13.06
CA HIS A 11 -18.68 6.84 11.88
C HIS A 11 -18.64 7.65 10.57
N SER A 12 -19.40 8.75 10.49
CA SER A 12 -19.43 9.60 9.29
C SER A 12 -18.10 10.32 9.09
N LEU A 13 -17.46 10.76 10.17
CA LEU A 13 -16.16 11.41 10.13
C LEU A 13 -15.06 10.43 9.77
N VAL A 14 -15.07 9.23 10.37
CA VAL A 14 -14.12 8.16 10.05
C VAL A 14 -14.23 7.77 8.58
N GLN A 15 -15.44 7.54 8.08
CA GLN A 15 -15.64 7.16 6.67
C GLN A 15 -15.12 8.25 5.73
N ARG A 16 -15.44 9.53 5.98
CA ARG A 16 -14.91 10.66 5.17
C ARG A 16 -13.38 10.73 5.20
N ALA A 17 -12.77 10.48 6.35
CA ALA A 17 -11.32 10.47 6.49
C ALA A 17 -10.69 9.31 5.68
N LEU A 18 -11.28 8.11 5.74
CA LEU A 18 -10.83 6.95 4.98
C LEU A 18 -11.01 7.15 3.46
N ASP A 19 -12.15 7.69 3.03
CA ASP A 19 -12.45 7.92 1.61
C ASP A 19 -11.50 8.94 0.97
N GLY A 20 -11.08 9.95 1.75
CA GLY A 20 -10.15 11.00 1.31
C GLY A 20 -8.68 10.68 1.56
N PHE A 21 -8.36 9.55 2.19
CA PHE A 21 -6.99 9.23 2.57
C PHE A 21 -6.16 8.82 1.36
N SER A 22 -4.97 9.41 1.26
CA SER A 22 -3.95 9.02 0.29
C SER A 22 -2.59 8.98 0.97
N TRP A 23 -1.77 8.00 0.60
CA TRP A 23 -0.41 7.89 1.11
C TRP A 23 0.62 7.88 -0.04
N PRO A 24 1.41 8.94 -0.20
CA PRO A 24 2.39 9.03 -1.28
C PRO A 24 3.37 7.85 -1.29
N GLY A 25 3.61 7.27 -2.47
CA GLY A 25 4.48 6.10 -2.66
C GLY A 25 3.94 4.76 -2.14
N ARG A 26 2.64 4.66 -1.83
CA ARG A 26 1.94 3.39 -1.51
C ARG A 26 0.84 3.15 -2.52
N PHE A 27 1.15 2.30 -3.50
CA PHE A 27 0.32 1.99 -4.66
C PHE A 27 -0.31 3.23 -5.31
N GLU A 28 0.49 4.30 -5.42
CA GLU A 28 0.06 5.61 -5.89
C GLU A 28 0.01 5.64 -7.42
N LYS A 29 -1.08 6.17 -7.99
CA LYS A 29 -1.32 6.14 -9.44
C LYS A 29 -1.10 7.51 -10.09
N PHE A 30 -0.21 7.54 -11.08
CA PHE A 30 0.04 8.69 -11.96
C PHE A 30 -0.27 8.32 -13.42
N GLY A 31 -1.50 8.60 -13.86
CA GLY A 31 -1.96 8.20 -15.19
C GLY A 31 -1.93 6.68 -15.38
N LYS A 32 -0.95 6.17 -16.16
CA LYS A 32 -0.74 4.74 -16.40
C LYS A 32 0.39 4.13 -15.54
N ILE A 33 1.05 4.94 -14.73
CA ILE A 33 2.18 4.53 -13.89
C ILE A 33 1.66 4.32 -12.46
N TYR A 34 2.14 3.27 -11.82
CA TYR A 34 1.95 3.03 -10.38
C TYR A 34 3.30 3.13 -9.69
N LEU A 35 3.35 3.90 -8.59
CA LEU A 35 4.52 4.04 -7.74
C LEU A 35 4.27 3.33 -6.41
N ASP A 36 5.18 2.44 -6.03
CA ASP A 36 5.13 1.75 -4.75
C ASP A 36 6.52 1.59 -4.15
N GLY A 37 6.66 1.85 -2.86
CA GLY A 37 7.91 1.71 -2.11
C GLY A 37 8.22 0.29 -1.63
N ALA A 38 7.60 -0.75 -2.18
CA ALA A 38 7.90 -2.15 -1.89
C ALA A 38 9.35 -2.48 -2.26
N HIS A 39 10.16 -2.79 -1.25
CA HIS A 39 11.59 -3.12 -1.39
C HIS A 39 12.03 -4.28 -0.49
N ASN A 40 11.09 -4.90 0.22
CA ASN A 40 11.30 -6.11 1.02
C ASN A 40 10.30 -7.20 0.58
N ILE A 41 10.49 -8.43 1.06
CA ILE A 41 9.69 -9.58 0.61
C ILE A 41 8.19 -9.41 0.89
N ASP A 42 7.81 -8.86 2.05
CA ASP A 42 6.41 -8.70 2.44
C ASP A 42 5.73 -7.60 1.62
N GLY A 43 6.43 -6.48 1.39
CA GLY A 43 5.97 -5.41 0.51
C GLY A 43 5.78 -5.89 -0.92
N ILE A 44 6.72 -6.69 -1.44
CA ILE A 44 6.61 -7.28 -2.78
C ILE A 44 5.42 -8.24 -2.86
N LYS A 45 5.22 -9.11 -1.87
CA LYS A 45 4.04 -10.00 -1.80
C LYS A 45 2.73 -9.21 -1.78
N ALA A 46 2.67 -8.14 -1.00
CA ALA A 46 1.51 -7.25 -0.95
C ALA A 46 1.26 -6.54 -2.30
N LEU A 47 2.33 -6.08 -2.97
CA LEU A 47 2.24 -5.48 -4.30
C LEU A 47 1.71 -6.48 -5.33
N ILE A 48 2.23 -7.72 -5.37
CA ILE A 48 1.76 -8.78 -6.27
C ILE A 48 0.27 -9.05 -6.04
N LYS A 49 -0.15 -9.20 -4.78
CA LYS A 49 -1.56 -9.39 -4.44
C LYS A 49 -2.41 -8.23 -4.94
N THR A 50 -1.95 -6.99 -4.72
CA THR A 50 -2.66 -5.78 -5.18
C THR A 50 -2.79 -5.74 -6.70
N LEU A 51 -1.75 -6.10 -7.45
CA LEU A 51 -1.80 -6.19 -8.92
C LEU A 51 -2.84 -7.23 -9.38
N HIS A 52 -2.93 -8.37 -8.69
CA HIS A 52 -3.94 -9.40 -8.99
C HIS A 52 -5.36 -8.91 -8.69
N ASP A 53 -5.58 -8.33 -7.50
CA ASP A 53 -6.89 -7.82 -7.07
C ASP A 53 -7.39 -6.70 -8.00
N GLN A 54 -6.48 -5.84 -8.47
CA GLN A 54 -6.75 -4.77 -9.43
C GLN A 54 -6.76 -5.23 -10.90
N GLN A 55 -6.59 -6.54 -11.15
CA GLN A 55 -6.57 -7.17 -12.47
C GLN A 55 -5.54 -6.57 -13.46
N ILE A 56 -4.39 -6.11 -12.94
CA ILE A 56 -3.29 -5.56 -13.73
C ILE A 56 -2.40 -6.72 -14.21
N LYS A 57 -2.62 -7.19 -15.44
CA LYS A 57 -1.98 -8.43 -15.95
C LYS A 57 -0.70 -8.25 -16.77
N LYS A 58 -0.40 -7.04 -17.25
CA LYS A 58 0.76 -6.75 -18.13
C LYS A 58 1.56 -5.55 -17.64
N ALA A 59 1.89 -5.55 -16.35
CA ALA A 59 2.73 -4.50 -15.77
C ALA A 59 4.19 -4.68 -16.21
N LEU A 60 4.79 -3.61 -16.74
CA LEU A 60 6.25 -3.47 -16.77
C LEU A 60 6.69 -2.99 -15.38
N VAL A 61 7.55 -3.76 -14.71
CA VAL A 61 8.06 -3.41 -13.38
C VAL A 61 9.46 -2.84 -13.52
N ILE A 62 9.64 -1.61 -13.03
CA ILE A 62 10.95 -0.99 -12.83
C ILE A 62 11.23 -1.08 -11.33
N PHE A 63 12.26 -1.82 -10.95
CA PHE A 63 12.56 -2.12 -9.55
C PHE A 63 14.00 -1.72 -9.20
N SER A 64 14.16 -1.15 -8.01
CA SER A 64 15.45 -0.88 -7.38
C SER A 64 15.28 -0.98 -5.88
N ALA A 65 16.31 -1.50 -5.20
CA ALA A 65 16.39 -1.57 -3.74
C ALA A 65 17.82 -1.28 -3.29
N LEU A 66 17.97 -0.85 -2.04
CA LEU A 66 19.28 -0.67 -1.43
C LEU A 66 19.93 -2.04 -1.16
N GLY A 67 21.26 -2.11 -1.23
CA GLY A 67 22.01 -3.36 -1.14
C GLY A 67 22.03 -4.02 0.24
N ASP A 68 21.53 -3.35 1.27
CA ASP A 68 21.39 -3.86 2.64
C ASP A 68 20.15 -4.75 2.83
N LYS A 69 19.31 -4.90 1.81
CA LYS A 69 18.09 -5.70 1.89
C LYS A 69 18.41 -7.18 1.69
N VAL A 70 18.10 -7.96 2.72
CA VAL A 70 18.24 -9.42 2.71
C VAL A 70 17.16 -9.99 1.79
N PHE A 71 17.57 -10.42 0.61
CA PHE A 71 16.76 -11.25 -0.30
C PHE A 71 17.19 -12.70 -0.11
N GLU A 72 16.92 -13.27 1.06
CA GLU A 72 17.12 -14.71 1.25
C GLU A 72 16.03 -15.47 0.48
N GLN A 73 16.48 -16.45 -0.32
CA GLN A 73 15.63 -17.38 -1.08
C GLN A 73 15.03 -18.45 -0.17
#